data_AF-A0A4R9BYP9-F1
#
_entry.id   AF-A0A4R9BYP9-F1
#
_cell.length_a   1.000
_cell.length_b   1.000
_cell.length_c   1.000
_cell.angle_alpha   90.00
_cell.angle_beta   90.00
_cell.angle_gamma   90.00
#
_symmetry.space_group_name_H-M   'P 1'
#
loop_
_entity.id
_entity.type
_entity.pdbx_description
1 polymer ?
#
loop_
_entity_poly.entity_id
_entity_poly.type
_entity_poly.pdbx_seq_one_letter_code
_entity_poly.pdbx_strand_id
1 'polypeptide(L)'
;MNMTRSNESVGSDAARGFRKRHDLGNAPISDLNDLVESRLGIDVAIMPMDEGLDGMVVQDPATNQRIIAIACTTSLERQRATLAHELGHLELGDFAADGIIECTRGSSEIKADAFARNLLVPTAGVIEFFDRPGGSAPLSEADLSRGVRYFEVSPRLLLIQMENTRQISKMQKDSWWALSTGALAARYGWAEEHIASQRKAMTPQAPMRIVSEAMDAYINNMIGLEAVARIRGIPAADLAVELELYDIRPIPTVAPKARFGQRS
;
A
#
# COMPACT_ATOMS: atom_id res chain seq x y z
N MET A 1 23.29 -7.35 31.65
CA MET A 1 22.55 -8.37 30.89
C MET A 1 21.93 -7.69 29.68
N ASN A 2 22.43 -7.92 28.47
CA ASN A 2 21.78 -7.43 27.25
C ASN A 2 20.54 -8.30 27.00
N MET A 3 19.34 -7.76 27.23
CA MET A 3 18.10 -8.38 26.75
C MET A 3 18.08 -8.25 25.23
N THR A 4 18.36 -9.34 24.52
CA THR A 4 18.12 -9.44 23.09
C THR A 4 16.63 -9.17 22.84
N ARG A 5 16.31 -8.07 22.15
CA ARG A 5 14.92 -7.74 21.80
C ARG A 5 14.35 -8.81 20.87
N SER A 6 13.08 -9.17 21.04
CA SER A 6 12.40 -10.09 20.12
C SER A 6 12.22 -9.43 18.75
N ASN A 7 12.18 -10.22 17.68
CA ASN A 7 11.91 -9.73 16.31
C ASN A 7 10.58 -8.96 16.24
N GLU A 8 9.57 -9.45 16.95
CA GLU A 8 8.28 -8.76 17.15
C GLU A 8 8.44 -7.36 17.76
N SER A 9 9.23 -7.23 18.83
CA SER A 9 9.51 -5.93 19.44
C SER A 9 10.28 -5.01 18.51
N VAL A 10 11.22 -5.55 17.72
CA VAL A 10 12.00 -4.77 16.75
C VAL A 10 11.09 -4.19 15.66
N GLY A 11 10.23 -5.00 15.05
CA GLY A 11 9.29 -4.52 14.03
C GLY A 11 8.28 -3.51 14.58
N SER A 12 7.74 -3.76 15.78
CA SER A 12 6.82 -2.82 16.45
C SER A 12 7.50 -1.49 16.78
N ASP A 13 8.75 -1.51 17.25
CA ASP A 13 9.54 -0.30 17.53
C ASP A 13 9.84 0.48 16.25
N ALA A 14 10.20 -0.21 15.17
CA ALA A 14 10.44 0.40 13.86
C ALA A 14 9.18 1.08 13.33
N ALA A 15 8.01 0.44 13.39
CA ALA A 15 6.75 1.05 12.98
C ALA A 15 6.40 2.29 13.80
N ARG A 16 6.61 2.24 15.12
CA ARG A 16 6.39 3.40 15.99
C ARG A 16 7.35 4.55 15.66
N GLY A 17 8.61 4.23 15.40
CA GLY A 17 9.62 5.19 14.93
C GLY A 17 9.22 5.82 13.61
N PHE A 18 8.81 5.00 12.64
CA PHE A 18 8.34 5.43 11.33
C PHE A 18 7.14 6.39 11.45
N ARG A 19 6.08 5.99 12.18
CA ARG A 19 4.91 6.84 12.41
C ARG A 19 5.26 8.18 13.03
N LYS A 20 6.24 8.21 13.95
CA LYS A 20 6.74 9.45 14.56
C LYS A 20 7.53 10.32 13.57
N ARG A 21 8.44 9.74 12.77
CA ARG A 21 9.26 10.50 11.81
C ARG A 21 8.44 11.09 10.67
N HIS A 22 7.30 10.49 10.34
CA HIS A 22 6.41 10.94 9.27
C HIS A 22 5.11 11.59 9.78
N ASP A 23 5.05 11.96 11.06
CA ASP A 23 3.91 12.64 11.70
C ASP A 23 2.54 11.99 11.44
N LEU A 24 2.49 10.65 11.44
CA LEU A 24 1.29 9.88 11.11
C LEU A 24 0.29 9.77 12.30
N GLY A 25 0.67 10.22 13.49
CA GLY A 25 -0.15 10.13 14.70
C GLY A 25 -0.55 8.69 15.04
N ASN A 26 -1.77 8.49 15.54
CA ASN A 26 -2.33 7.17 15.91
C ASN A 26 -3.53 6.74 15.03
N ALA A 27 -4.01 7.63 14.16
CA ALA A 27 -5.12 7.35 13.25
C ALA A 27 -4.68 6.42 12.08
N PRO A 28 -5.63 5.74 11.43
CA PRO A 28 -5.37 4.99 10.20
C PRO A 28 -4.69 5.86 9.13
N ILE A 29 -3.80 5.25 8.35
CA ILE A 29 -3.20 5.90 7.18
C ILE A 29 -4.24 5.82 6.05
N SER A 30 -4.81 6.96 5.67
CA SER A 30 -5.89 7.04 4.67
C SER A 30 -5.46 6.53 3.30
N ASP A 31 -4.29 6.98 2.82
CA ASP A 31 -3.72 6.55 1.56
C ASP A 31 -2.26 6.11 1.76
N LEU A 32 -2.06 4.79 1.84
CA LEU A 32 -0.74 4.20 2.02
C LEU A 32 0.09 4.31 0.73
N ASN A 33 -0.55 4.25 -0.45
CA ASN A 33 0.15 4.38 -1.72
C ASN A 33 0.74 5.80 -1.83
N ASP A 34 -0.07 6.84 -1.57
CA ASP A 34 0.40 8.23 -1.59
C ASP A 34 1.52 8.48 -0.57
N LEU A 35 1.40 7.92 0.65
CA LEU A 35 2.47 8.02 1.64
C LEU A 35 3.79 7.47 1.09
N VAL A 36 3.77 6.30 0.47
CA VAL A 36 4.97 5.63 -0.04
C VAL A 36 5.53 6.35 -1.28
N GLU A 37 4.70 6.69 -2.25
CA GLU A 37 5.13 7.35 -3.48
C GLU A 37 5.54 8.80 -3.25
N SER A 38 4.62 9.62 -2.73
CA SER A 38 4.77 11.06 -2.71
C SER A 38 5.66 11.56 -1.56
N ARG A 39 5.70 10.85 -0.42
CA ARG A 39 6.51 11.28 0.74
C ARG A 39 7.82 10.52 0.90
N LEU A 40 7.89 9.25 0.48
CA LEU A 40 9.12 8.46 0.59
C LEU A 40 9.89 8.37 -0.74
N GLY A 41 9.27 8.74 -1.86
CA GLY A 41 9.88 8.63 -3.19
C GLY A 41 10.06 7.18 -3.66
N ILE A 42 9.29 6.25 -3.09
CA ILE A 42 9.32 4.83 -3.46
C ILE A 42 8.14 4.56 -4.37
N ASP A 43 8.40 4.09 -5.58
CA ASP A 43 7.36 3.82 -6.57
C ASP A 43 6.49 2.62 -6.13
N VAL A 44 5.18 2.69 -6.36
CA VAL A 44 4.26 1.59 -6.02
C VAL A 44 3.55 1.11 -7.28
N ALA A 45 3.71 -0.17 -7.62
CA ALA A 45 3.01 -0.80 -8.73
C ALA A 45 2.00 -1.83 -8.21
N ILE A 46 0.77 -1.77 -8.67
CA ILE A 46 -0.24 -2.82 -8.47
C ILE A 46 -0.41 -3.55 -9.81
N MET A 47 -0.12 -4.85 -9.83
CA MET A 47 -0.14 -5.61 -11.08
C MET A 47 -0.52 -7.08 -10.84
N PRO A 48 -0.99 -7.79 -11.87
CA PRO A 48 -1.10 -9.25 -11.80
C PRO A 48 0.27 -9.86 -11.53
N MET A 49 0.32 -10.84 -10.63
CA MET A 49 1.53 -11.60 -10.27
C MET A 49 1.22 -13.09 -10.28
N ASP A 50 2.27 -13.91 -10.39
CA ASP A 50 2.15 -15.36 -10.34
C ASP A 50 1.62 -15.83 -8.97
N GLU A 51 0.98 -17.00 -8.96
CA GLU A 51 0.44 -17.58 -7.73
C GLU A 51 1.52 -17.75 -6.65
N GLY A 52 1.22 -17.28 -5.44
CA GLY A 52 2.12 -17.37 -4.29
C GLY A 52 3.04 -16.17 -4.10
N LEU A 53 3.04 -15.20 -5.03
CA LEU A 53 3.75 -13.94 -4.90
C LEU A 53 2.77 -12.80 -4.62
N ASP A 54 2.80 -12.28 -3.39
CA ASP A 54 1.88 -11.21 -2.99
C ASP A 54 2.48 -9.81 -3.17
N GLY A 55 3.80 -9.71 -3.04
CA GLY A 55 4.54 -8.47 -3.17
C GLY A 55 6.03 -8.73 -3.34
N MET A 56 6.74 -7.70 -3.79
CA MET A 56 8.20 -7.68 -3.83
C MET A 56 8.71 -6.25 -3.82
N VAL A 57 9.97 -6.12 -3.42
CA VAL A 57 10.76 -4.89 -3.58
C VAL A 57 11.84 -5.12 -4.62
N VAL A 58 11.95 -4.20 -5.57
CA VAL A 58 13.06 -4.11 -6.51
C VAL A 58 13.79 -2.80 -6.28
N GLN A 59 15.11 -2.85 -6.20
CA GLN A 59 15.96 -1.67 -6.18
C GLN A 59 16.85 -1.63 -7.41
N ASP A 60 16.85 -0.51 -8.12
CA ASP A 60 17.80 -0.27 -9.20
C ASP A 60 19.21 -0.06 -8.59
N PRO A 61 20.20 -0.91 -8.90
CA PRO A 61 21.54 -0.78 -8.33
C PRO A 61 22.29 0.46 -8.82
N ALA A 62 21.92 1.05 -9.95
CA ALA A 62 22.58 2.23 -10.50
C ALA A 62 22.06 3.53 -9.87
N THR A 63 20.75 3.63 -9.64
CA THR A 63 20.11 4.86 -9.15
C THR A 63 19.69 4.80 -7.69
N ASN A 64 19.69 3.61 -7.08
CA ASN A 64 19.04 3.30 -5.80
C ASN A 64 17.53 3.58 -5.76
N GLN A 65 16.89 3.81 -6.92
CA GLN A 65 15.43 3.95 -6.99
C GLN A 65 14.78 2.62 -6.61
N ARG A 66 13.70 2.69 -5.84
CA ARG A 66 12.98 1.51 -5.32
C ARG A 66 11.57 1.48 -5.89
N ILE A 67 11.14 0.28 -6.25
CA ILE A 67 9.77 -0.02 -6.64
C ILE A 67 9.26 -1.12 -5.71
N ILE A 68 8.13 -0.89 -5.07
CA ILE A 68 7.35 -1.93 -4.42
C ILE A 68 6.27 -2.36 -5.40
N ALA A 69 6.30 -3.62 -5.82
CA ALA A 69 5.25 -4.20 -6.64
C ALA A 69 4.36 -5.07 -5.76
N ILE A 70 3.04 -4.92 -5.87
CA ILE A 70 2.03 -5.66 -5.10
C ILE A 70 1.05 -6.33 -6.05
N ALA A 71 0.63 -7.55 -5.72
CA ALA A 71 -0.33 -8.29 -6.49
C ALA A 71 -1.73 -7.63 -6.48
N CYS A 72 -2.40 -7.66 -7.63
CA CYS A 72 -3.85 -7.47 -7.68
C CYS A 72 -4.54 -8.53 -6.82
N THR A 73 -5.54 -8.12 -6.04
CA THR A 73 -6.21 -9.05 -5.11
C THR A 73 -7.65 -8.66 -4.83
N THR A 74 -8.47 -9.63 -4.42
CA THR A 74 -9.86 -9.44 -4.01
C THR A 74 -9.99 -8.97 -2.55
N SER A 75 -8.89 -8.56 -1.89
CA SER A 75 -8.91 -8.04 -0.52
C SER A 75 -8.01 -6.82 -0.42
N LEU A 76 -8.63 -5.64 -0.32
CA LEU A 76 -7.89 -4.40 -0.09
C LEU A 76 -7.04 -4.50 1.19
N GLU A 77 -7.57 -5.16 2.21
CA GLU A 77 -6.87 -5.33 3.49
C GLU A 77 -5.57 -6.14 3.32
N ARG A 78 -5.60 -7.18 2.48
CA ARG A 78 -4.42 -7.96 2.14
C ARG A 78 -3.43 -7.12 1.34
N GLN A 79 -3.90 -6.39 0.33
CA GLN A 79 -3.04 -5.51 -0.47
C GLN A 79 -2.32 -4.45 0.40
N ARG A 80 -3.07 -3.79 1.29
CA ARG A 80 -2.52 -2.81 2.25
C ARG A 80 -1.52 -3.44 3.20
N ALA A 81 -1.82 -4.64 3.72
CA ALA A 81 -0.93 -5.37 4.60
C ALA A 81 0.37 -5.76 3.89
N THR A 82 0.29 -6.24 2.63
CA THR A 82 1.47 -6.56 1.83
C THR A 82 2.31 -5.32 1.55
N LEU A 83 1.70 -4.21 1.13
CA LEU A 83 2.46 -2.96 0.92
C LEU A 83 3.17 -2.49 2.19
N ALA A 84 2.49 -2.56 3.34
CA ALA A 84 3.10 -2.23 4.63
C ALA A 84 4.21 -3.22 5.03
N HIS A 85 4.10 -4.50 4.64
CA HIS A 85 5.10 -5.53 4.88
C HIS A 85 6.36 -5.29 4.05
N GLU A 86 6.23 -5.04 2.74
CA GLU A 86 7.36 -4.70 1.86
C GLU A 86 8.05 -3.41 2.32
N LEU A 87 7.28 -2.40 2.73
CA LEU A 87 7.83 -1.19 3.35
C LEU A 87 8.58 -1.49 4.65
N GLY A 88 8.14 -2.50 5.41
CA GLY A 88 8.82 -2.96 6.61
C GLY A 88 10.21 -3.50 6.31
N HIS A 89 10.37 -4.31 5.27
CA HIS A 89 11.69 -4.77 4.84
C HIS A 89 12.63 -3.62 4.49
N LEU A 90 12.12 -2.61 3.76
CA LEU A 90 12.88 -1.41 3.42
C LEU A 90 13.32 -0.62 4.65
N GLU A 91 12.41 -0.39 5.60
CA GLU A 91 12.69 0.36 6.84
C GLU A 91 13.69 -0.37 7.73
N LEU A 92 13.60 -1.70 7.79
CA LEU A 92 14.44 -2.54 8.64
C LEU A 92 15.80 -2.88 8.01
N GLY A 93 16.00 -2.53 6.74
CA GLY A 93 17.25 -2.75 6.01
C GLY A 93 17.48 -4.22 5.64
N ASP A 94 16.41 -5.00 5.47
CA ASP A 94 16.47 -6.43 5.15
C ASP A 94 16.74 -6.65 3.64
N PHE A 95 17.88 -6.15 3.13
CA PHE A 95 18.28 -6.30 1.73
C PHE A 95 19.24 -7.47 1.53
N ALA A 96 19.02 -8.28 0.49
CA ALA A 96 20.08 -9.16 -0.02
C ALA A 96 21.09 -8.34 -0.86
N ALA A 97 22.32 -8.84 -0.95
CA ALA A 97 23.45 -8.12 -1.56
C ALA A 97 23.29 -7.90 -3.09
N ASP A 98 22.35 -8.58 -3.73
CA ASP A 98 22.05 -8.52 -5.17
C ASP A 98 20.83 -7.63 -5.50
N GLY A 99 20.24 -6.95 -4.52
CA GLY A 99 19.16 -5.98 -4.72
C GLY A 99 17.76 -6.58 -4.86
N ILE A 100 17.64 -7.91 -4.72
CA ILE A 100 16.36 -8.64 -4.66
C ILE A 100 16.16 -9.12 -3.22
N ILE A 101 15.01 -8.82 -2.61
CA ILE A 101 14.72 -9.33 -1.27
C ILE A 101 14.29 -10.81 -1.37
N GLU A 102 15.23 -11.74 -1.17
CA GLU A 102 14.89 -13.15 -0.99
C GLU A 102 14.23 -13.34 0.39
N CYS A 103 12.91 -13.55 0.37
CA CYS A 103 12.06 -13.84 1.54
C CYS A 103 12.41 -15.21 2.15
N THR A 104 13.58 -15.30 2.80
CA THR A 104 13.96 -16.48 3.56
C THR A 104 13.18 -16.46 4.87
N ARG A 105 12.24 -17.42 5.03
CA ARG A 105 11.43 -17.63 6.24
C ARG A 105 12.31 -17.59 7.50
N GLY A 106 12.37 -16.44 8.15
CA GLY A 106 13.37 -16.15 9.17
C GLY A 106 13.03 -14.93 10.02
N SER A 107 14.04 -14.30 10.60
CA SER A 107 13.87 -13.18 11.53
C SER A 107 13.36 -11.89 10.88
N SER A 108 13.62 -11.69 9.58
CA SER A 108 13.19 -10.52 8.79
C SER A 108 11.68 -10.50 8.61
N GLU A 109 11.09 -11.61 8.13
CA GLU A 109 9.65 -11.79 7.96
C GLU A 109 8.85 -11.43 9.22
N ILE A 110 9.29 -11.94 10.38
CA ILE A 110 8.63 -11.65 11.67
C ILE A 110 8.69 -10.15 12.00
N LYS A 111 9.81 -9.48 11.70
CA LYS A 111 9.93 -8.04 11.93
C LYS A 111 9.07 -7.26 10.94
N ALA A 112 9.04 -7.65 9.67
CA ALA A 112 8.22 -7.02 8.62
C ALA A 112 6.72 -7.16 8.91
N ASP A 113 6.26 -8.34 9.32
CA ASP A 113 4.88 -8.57 9.78
C ASP A 113 4.52 -7.73 11.00
N ALA A 114 5.43 -7.67 11.98
CA ALA A 114 5.25 -6.85 13.16
C ALA A 114 5.24 -5.35 12.82
N PHE A 115 6.10 -4.93 11.89
CA PHE A 115 6.12 -3.57 11.37
C PHE A 115 4.80 -3.23 10.69
N ALA A 116 4.38 -4.02 9.70
CA ALA A 116 3.16 -3.79 8.93
C ALA A 116 1.93 -3.67 9.84
N ARG A 117 1.79 -4.60 10.79
CA ARG A 117 0.68 -4.61 11.75
C ARG A 117 0.65 -3.35 12.62
N ASN A 118 1.80 -2.91 13.14
CA ASN A 118 1.89 -1.73 14.00
C ASN A 118 1.88 -0.41 13.21
N LEU A 119 2.26 -0.43 11.94
CA LEU A 119 2.15 0.72 11.04
C LEU A 119 0.69 0.98 10.70
N LEU A 120 -0.05 -0.06 10.29
CA LEU A 120 -1.46 0.05 9.90
C LEU A 120 -2.38 0.24 11.11
N VAL A 121 -2.10 -0.49 12.19
CA VAL A 121 -2.93 -0.53 13.41
C VAL A 121 -2.04 -0.29 14.62
N PRO A 122 -1.67 0.98 14.92
CA PRO A 122 -0.84 1.28 16.08
C PRO A 122 -1.58 0.93 17.37
N THR A 123 -0.87 0.37 18.35
CA THR A 123 -1.46 -0.03 19.64
C THR A 123 -2.15 1.14 20.36
N ALA A 124 -1.57 2.34 20.31
CA ALA A 124 -2.19 3.55 20.84
C ALA A 124 -3.51 3.89 20.12
N GLY A 125 -3.56 3.75 18.79
CA GLY A 125 -4.79 3.96 18.02
C GLY A 125 -5.89 2.94 18.34
N VAL A 126 -5.54 1.69 18.62
CA VAL A 126 -6.51 0.68 19.09
C VAL A 126 -7.08 1.05 20.44
N ILE A 127 -6.23 1.47 21.38
CA ILE A 127 -6.67 1.91 22.71
C ILE A 127 -7.60 3.11 22.56
N GLU A 128 -7.19 4.16 21.84
CA GLU A 128 -7.99 5.37 21.61
C GLU A 128 -9.33 5.07 20.92
N PHE A 129 -9.35 4.17 19.93
CA PHE A 129 -10.57 3.85 19.18
C PHE A 129 -11.59 3.04 20.00
N PHE A 130 -11.12 2.13 20.85
CA PHE A 130 -12.00 1.30 21.67
C PHE A 130 -12.23 1.84 23.09
N ASP A 131 -11.57 2.94 23.46
CA ASP A 131 -11.84 3.64 24.71
C ASP A 131 -13.26 4.22 24.70
N ARG A 132 -14.00 4.00 25.80
CA ARG A 132 -15.41 4.40 25.90
C ARG A 132 -15.67 5.16 27.20
N PRO A 133 -16.24 6.37 27.12
CA PRO A 133 -16.76 7.04 28.29
C PRO A 133 -17.90 6.21 28.91
N GLY A 134 -17.75 5.74 30.15
CA GLY A 134 -18.82 5.06 30.89
C GLY A 134 -18.65 3.56 31.17
N GLY A 135 -17.55 2.91 30.75
CA GLY A 135 -17.09 1.65 31.35
C GLY A 135 -17.04 0.39 30.48
N SER A 136 -16.47 -0.65 31.11
CA SER A 136 -15.87 -1.90 30.58
C SER A 136 -16.83 -2.95 30.00
N ALA A 137 -17.91 -2.56 29.34
CA ALA A 137 -18.75 -3.54 28.64
C ALA A 137 -17.90 -4.31 27.61
N PRO A 138 -18.00 -5.65 27.56
CA PRO A 138 -17.24 -6.44 26.58
C PRO A 138 -17.51 -5.95 25.16
N LEU A 139 -16.44 -5.87 24.36
CA LEU A 139 -16.58 -5.52 22.96
C LEU A 139 -17.44 -6.57 22.24
N SER A 140 -18.25 -6.11 21.29
CA SER A 140 -19.13 -6.94 20.45
C SER A 140 -18.55 -7.10 19.05
N GLU A 141 -19.10 -8.03 18.26
CA GLU A 141 -18.73 -8.17 16.84
C GLU A 141 -19.01 -6.88 16.04
N ALA A 142 -20.01 -6.09 16.42
CA ALA A 142 -20.28 -4.80 15.80
C ALA A 142 -19.11 -3.83 16.01
N ASP A 143 -18.44 -3.91 17.15
CA ASP A 143 -17.28 -3.08 17.47
C ASP A 143 -16.05 -3.53 16.68
N LEU A 144 -15.85 -4.85 16.54
CA LEU A 144 -14.85 -5.41 15.64
C LEU A 144 -15.10 -4.93 14.20
N SER A 145 -16.34 -4.96 13.72
CA SER A 145 -16.70 -4.50 12.39
C SER A 145 -16.37 -3.01 12.17
N ARG A 146 -16.70 -2.15 13.15
CA ARG A 146 -16.32 -0.73 13.09
C ARG A 146 -14.81 -0.55 13.04
N GLY A 147 -14.05 -1.32 13.82
CA GLY A 147 -12.59 -1.26 13.82
C GLY A 147 -11.97 -1.75 12.50
N VAL A 148 -12.45 -2.88 11.96
CA VAL A 148 -12.01 -3.42 10.66
C VAL A 148 -12.19 -2.40 9.55
N ARG A 149 -13.38 -1.76 9.52
CA ARG A 149 -13.69 -0.69 8.57
C ARG A 149 -12.82 0.55 8.78
N TYR A 150 -12.65 0.99 10.04
CA TYR A 150 -11.89 2.20 10.36
C TYR A 150 -10.40 2.08 10.02
N PHE A 151 -9.76 0.97 10.38
CA PHE A 151 -8.34 0.74 10.11
C PHE A 151 -8.06 0.19 8.71
N GLU A 152 -9.09 -0.23 7.97
CA GLU A 152 -8.99 -0.86 6.65
C GLU A 152 -8.05 -2.09 6.66
N VAL A 153 -8.25 -2.98 7.63
CA VAL A 153 -7.44 -4.19 7.82
C VAL A 153 -8.30 -5.42 8.02
N SER A 154 -7.73 -6.61 7.83
CA SER A 154 -8.46 -7.85 8.04
C SER A 154 -8.87 -8.03 9.51
N PRO A 155 -9.98 -8.74 9.80
CA PRO A 155 -10.39 -9.06 11.16
C PRO A 155 -9.25 -9.71 11.96
N ARG A 156 -8.52 -10.65 11.36
CA ARG A 156 -7.40 -11.34 12.04
C ARG A 156 -6.30 -10.38 12.49
N LEU A 157 -5.90 -9.43 11.63
CA LEU A 157 -4.86 -8.46 11.97
C LEU A 157 -5.31 -7.58 13.14
N LEU A 158 -6.55 -7.06 13.10
CA LEU A 158 -7.08 -6.24 14.17
C LEU A 158 -7.25 -7.02 15.48
N LEU A 159 -7.74 -8.26 15.42
CA LEU A 159 -7.91 -9.14 16.59
C LEU A 159 -6.58 -9.36 17.33
N ILE A 160 -5.47 -9.51 16.60
CA ILE A 160 -4.13 -9.61 17.21
C ILE A 160 -3.82 -8.34 18.00
N GLN A 161 -4.06 -7.15 17.44
CA GLN A 161 -3.79 -5.90 18.14
C GLN A 161 -4.75 -5.64 19.31
N MET A 162 -6.01 -6.02 19.18
CA MET A 162 -6.99 -5.95 20.27
C MET A 162 -6.58 -6.85 21.46
N GLU A 163 -6.06 -8.05 21.19
CA GLU A 163 -5.51 -8.92 22.24
C GLU A 163 -4.23 -8.32 22.85
N ASN A 164 -3.29 -7.84 22.02
CA ASN A 164 -2.04 -7.23 22.49
C ASN A 164 -2.28 -6.01 23.39
N THR A 165 -3.34 -5.26 23.12
CA THR A 165 -3.76 -4.08 23.91
C THR A 165 -4.79 -4.40 24.98
N ARG A 166 -5.08 -5.69 25.21
CA ARG A 166 -6.00 -6.21 26.24
C ARG A 166 -7.45 -5.70 26.12
N GLN A 167 -7.86 -5.31 24.91
CA GLN A 167 -9.25 -4.93 24.62
C GLN A 167 -10.17 -6.14 24.55
N ILE A 168 -9.61 -7.32 24.23
CA ILE A 168 -10.31 -8.60 24.22
C ILE A 168 -9.47 -9.69 24.89
N SER A 169 -10.14 -10.73 25.35
CA SER A 169 -9.48 -11.95 25.83
C SER A 169 -9.07 -12.86 24.66
N LYS A 170 -8.11 -13.76 24.91
CA LYS A 170 -7.73 -14.82 23.96
C LYS A 170 -8.94 -15.68 23.54
N MET A 171 -9.81 -16.04 24.48
CA MET A 171 -11.03 -16.82 24.20
C MET A 171 -11.95 -16.08 23.22
N GLN A 172 -12.10 -14.77 23.39
CA GLN A 172 -12.90 -13.94 22.49
C GLN A 172 -12.27 -13.83 21.10
N LYS A 173 -10.94 -13.62 21.03
CA LYS A 173 -10.19 -13.65 19.78
C LYS A 173 -10.41 -14.97 19.03
N ASP A 174 -10.29 -16.11 19.72
CA ASP A 174 -10.47 -17.43 19.12
C ASP A 174 -11.89 -17.61 18.58
N SER A 175 -12.91 -17.12 19.31
CA SER A 175 -14.32 -17.16 18.85
C SER A 175 -14.57 -16.31 17.60
N TRP A 176 -13.79 -15.25 17.39
CA TRP A 176 -13.93 -14.31 16.27
C TRP A 176 -12.96 -14.58 15.12
N TRP A 177 -12.03 -15.52 15.27
CA TRP A 177 -10.93 -15.76 14.31
C TRP A 177 -11.37 -16.16 12.90
N ALA A 178 -12.55 -16.78 12.79
CA ALA A 178 -13.14 -17.22 11.53
C ALA A 178 -13.94 -16.10 10.80
N LEU A 179 -14.17 -14.95 11.43
CA LEU A 179 -14.90 -13.85 10.81
C LEU A 179 -14.08 -13.26 9.65
N SER A 180 -14.74 -13.04 8.52
CA SER A 180 -14.15 -12.40 7.34
C SER A 180 -14.63 -10.97 7.20
N THR A 181 -13.84 -10.15 6.50
CA THR A 181 -14.22 -8.76 6.19
C THR A 181 -15.57 -8.69 5.49
N GLY A 182 -15.79 -9.51 4.45
CA GLY A 182 -17.05 -9.55 3.71
C GLY A 182 -18.26 -9.96 4.57
N ALA A 183 -18.09 -10.90 5.50
CA ALA A 183 -19.17 -11.29 6.42
C ALA A 183 -19.53 -10.14 7.39
N LEU A 184 -18.53 -9.45 7.92
CA LEU A 184 -18.75 -8.25 8.75
C LEU A 184 -19.41 -7.13 7.93
N ALA A 185 -18.95 -6.89 6.71
CA ALA A 185 -19.50 -5.88 5.81
C ALA A 185 -20.98 -6.13 5.49
N ALA A 186 -21.33 -7.37 5.16
CA ALA A 186 -22.71 -7.78 4.90
C ALA A 186 -23.59 -7.64 6.14
N ARG A 187 -23.10 -8.08 7.31
CA ARG A 187 -23.87 -8.06 8.56
C ARG A 187 -24.10 -6.65 9.10
N TYR A 188 -23.13 -5.75 8.94
CA TYR A 188 -23.15 -4.42 9.56
C TYR A 188 -23.33 -3.26 8.57
N GLY A 189 -23.75 -3.54 7.34
CA GLY A 189 -24.30 -2.54 6.43
C GLY A 189 -23.29 -1.73 5.61
N TRP A 190 -22.10 -2.27 5.35
CA TRP A 190 -21.07 -1.61 4.53
C TRP A 190 -20.55 -2.50 3.39
N ALA A 191 -21.39 -3.41 2.90
CA ALA A 191 -21.05 -4.31 1.79
C ALA A 191 -20.64 -3.57 0.50
N GLU A 192 -21.35 -2.50 0.13
CA GLU A 192 -21.03 -1.72 -1.09
C GLU A 192 -19.65 -1.05 -1.03
N GLU A 193 -19.29 -0.54 0.15
CA GLU A 193 -17.96 0.02 0.41
C GLU A 193 -16.88 -1.06 0.27
N HIS A 194 -17.13 -2.26 0.81
CA HIS A 194 -16.22 -3.39 0.65
C HIS A 194 -16.10 -3.83 -0.82
N ILE A 195 -17.20 -3.89 -1.58
CA ILE A 195 -17.15 -4.24 -3.02
C ILE A 195 -16.36 -3.19 -3.81
N ALA A 196 -16.55 -1.91 -3.52
CA ALA A 196 -15.79 -0.84 -4.15
C ALA A 196 -14.28 -0.94 -3.82
N SER A 197 -13.94 -1.27 -2.57
CA SER A 197 -12.55 -1.45 -2.15
C SER A 197 -11.88 -2.67 -2.82
N GLN A 198 -12.62 -3.77 -3.01
CA GLN A 198 -12.16 -4.93 -3.77
C GLN A 198 -11.88 -4.58 -5.23
N ARG A 199 -12.77 -3.82 -5.89
CA ARG A 199 -12.53 -3.38 -7.28
C ARG A 199 -11.28 -2.52 -7.39
N LYS A 200 -11.06 -1.61 -6.44
CA LYS A 200 -9.83 -0.80 -6.36
C LYS A 200 -8.60 -1.72 -6.26
N ALA A 201 -8.60 -2.68 -5.34
CA ALA A 201 -7.47 -3.60 -5.15
C ALA A 201 -7.22 -4.56 -6.32
N MET A 202 -8.22 -4.82 -7.16
CA MET A 202 -8.08 -5.62 -8.38
C MET A 202 -7.66 -4.82 -9.61
N THR A 203 -7.65 -3.49 -9.52
CA THR A 203 -7.32 -2.63 -10.66
C THR A 203 -5.80 -2.48 -10.75
N PRO A 204 -5.15 -2.87 -11.87
CA PRO A 204 -3.73 -2.60 -12.05
C PRO A 204 -3.44 -1.10 -12.04
N GLN A 205 -2.35 -0.70 -11.38
CA GLN A 205 -1.91 0.69 -11.27
C GLN A 205 -0.41 0.75 -11.46
N ALA A 206 0.05 1.50 -12.46
CA ALA A 206 1.47 1.81 -12.61
C ALA A 206 1.89 2.88 -11.59
N PRO A 207 3.18 2.96 -11.21
CA PRO A 207 3.65 3.97 -10.28
C PRO A 207 3.32 5.38 -10.72
N MET A 208 2.70 6.15 -9.82
CA MET A 208 2.14 7.45 -10.13
C MET A 208 3.22 8.44 -10.57
N ARG A 209 4.40 8.38 -9.94
CA ARG A 209 5.55 9.23 -10.29
C ARG A 209 6.06 8.93 -11.71
N ILE A 210 6.22 7.66 -12.07
CA ILE A 210 6.66 7.24 -13.41
C ILE A 210 5.64 7.65 -14.47
N VAL A 211 4.34 7.49 -14.18
CA VAL A 211 3.27 7.93 -15.09
C VAL A 211 3.27 9.45 -15.24
N SER A 212 3.45 10.21 -14.15
CA SER A 212 3.54 11.67 -14.19
C SER A 212 4.71 12.15 -15.06
N GLU A 213 5.90 11.57 -14.87
CA GLU A 213 7.09 11.91 -15.67
C GLU A 213 6.90 11.56 -17.15
N ALA A 214 6.25 10.43 -17.45
CA ALA A 214 5.92 10.05 -18.82
C ALA A 214 4.88 11.01 -19.45
N MET A 215 3.88 11.43 -18.68
CA MET A 215 2.89 12.41 -19.12
C MET A 215 3.54 13.76 -19.41
N ASP A 216 4.44 14.24 -18.55
CA ASP A 216 5.22 15.46 -18.78
C ASP A 216 6.08 15.34 -20.04
N ALA A 217 6.74 14.20 -20.24
CA ALA A 217 7.51 13.96 -21.45
C ALA A 217 6.65 13.91 -22.72
N TYR A 218 5.45 13.35 -22.64
CA TYR A 218 4.47 13.35 -23.74
C TYR A 218 3.99 14.77 -24.04
N ILE A 219 3.61 15.55 -23.02
CA ILE A 219 3.18 16.94 -23.18
C ILE A 219 4.30 17.78 -23.80
N ASN A 220 5.56 17.54 -23.45
CA ASN A 220 6.72 18.21 -24.04
C ASN A 220 7.18 17.61 -25.39
N ASN A 221 6.38 16.70 -25.98
CA ASN A 221 6.64 16.06 -27.26
C ASN A 221 7.98 15.30 -27.33
N MET A 222 8.47 14.81 -26.18
CA MET A 222 9.71 14.03 -26.06
C MET A 222 9.46 12.53 -26.26
N ILE A 223 8.28 12.04 -25.89
CA ILE A 223 7.83 10.66 -26.14
C ILE A 223 6.45 10.64 -26.79
N GLY A 224 6.15 9.56 -27.50
CA GLY A 224 4.83 9.36 -28.11
C GLY A 224 3.81 8.77 -27.14
N LEU A 225 2.53 8.88 -27.51
CA LEU A 225 1.38 8.34 -26.76
C LEU A 225 1.56 6.85 -26.40
N GLU A 226 2.09 6.07 -27.34
CA GLU A 226 2.36 4.63 -27.18
C GLU A 226 3.30 4.31 -26.00
N ALA A 227 4.26 5.19 -25.71
CA ALA A 227 5.18 5.00 -24.59
C ALA A 227 4.44 5.16 -23.26
N VAL A 228 3.59 6.18 -23.15
CA VAL A 228 2.76 6.42 -21.96
C VAL A 228 1.75 5.29 -21.77
N ALA A 229 1.08 4.86 -22.86
CA ALA A 229 0.11 3.77 -22.83
C ALA A 229 0.74 2.47 -22.30
N ARG A 230 1.95 2.15 -22.76
CA ARG A 230 2.72 1.00 -22.27
C ARG A 230 3.05 1.10 -20.78
N ILE A 231 3.50 2.27 -20.31
CA ILE A 231 3.80 2.49 -18.89
C ILE A 231 2.54 2.32 -18.03
N ARG A 232 1.40 2.85 -18.50
CA ARG A 232 0.10 2.71 -17.82
C ARG A 232 -0.52 1.32 -17.94
N GLY A 233 -0.02 0.46 -18.83
CA GLY A 233 -0.61 -0.85 -19.08
C GLY A 233 -1.99 -0.82 -19.71
N ILE A 234 -2.34 0.24 -20.46
CA ILE A 234 -3.64 0.40 -21.13
C ILE A 234 -3.47 0.52 -22.65
N PRO A 235 -4.50 0.20 -23.46
CA PRO A 235 -4.46 0.44 -24.90
C PRO A 235 -4.26 1.92 -25.22
N ALA A 236 -3.41 2.22 -26.22
CA ALA A 236 -3.15 3.60 -26.64
C ALA A 236 -4.42 4.31 -27.14
N ALA A 237 -5.38 3.57 -27.70
CA ALA A 237 -6.67 4.12 -28.10
C ALA A 237 -7.49 4.64 -26.90
N ASP A 238 -7.50 3.89 -25.79
CA ASP A 238 -8.21 4.30 -24.57
C ASP A 238 -7.53 5.52 -23.95
N LEU A 239 -6.20 5.54 -23.94
CA LEU A 239 -5.43 6.71 -23.51
C LEU A 239 -5.72 7.93 -24.41
N ALA A 240 -5.79 7.76 -25.74
CA ALA A 240 -6.12 8.85 -26.65
C ALA A 240 -7.47 9.49 -26.32
N VAL A 241 -8.49 8.66 -26.08
CA VAL A 241 -9.85 9.11 -25.70
C VAL A 241 -9.83 9.85 -24.37
N GLU A 242 -9.08 9.34 -23.38
CA GLU A 242 -8.93 10.00 -22.08
C GLU A 242 -8.27 11.38 -22.21
N LEU A 243 -7.16 11.49 -22.94
CA LEU A 243 -6.44 12.75 -23.09
C LEU A 243 -7.25 13.77 -23.91
N GLU A 244 -7.97 13.32 -24.94
CA GLU A 244 -8.85 14.18 -25.73
C GLU A 244 -10.00 14.75 -24.90
N LEU A 245 -10.59 13.95 -24.01
CA LEU A 245 -11.67 14.38 -23.11
C LEU A 245 -11.28 15.59 -22.25
N TYR A 246 -10.00 15.70 -21.88
CA TYR A 246 -9.48 16.77 -21.03
C TYR A 246 -8.60 17.78 -21.78
N ASP A 247 -8.61 17.75 -23.12
CA ASP A 247 -7.80 18.60 -24.01
C ASP A 247 -6.30 18.58 -23.70
N ILE A 248 -5.78 17.43 -23.27
CA ILE A 248 -4.36 17.22 -23.02
C ILE A 248 -3.68 16.83 -24.33
N ARG A 249 -2.81 17.70 -24.84
CA ARG A 249 -2.11 17.52 -26.13
C ARG A 249 -0.62 17.82 -26.00
N PRO A 250 0.24 17.18 -26.82
CA PRO A 250 1.65 17.53 -26.88
C PRO A 250 1.82 18.95 -27.43
N ILE A 251 2.78 19.68 -26.87
CA ILE A 251 3.18 20.99 -27.35
C ILE A 251 3.75 20.82 -28.78
N PRO A 252 3.22 21.54 -29.78
CA PRO A 252 3.72 21.44 -31.15
C PRO A 252 5.20 21.76 -31.22
N THR A 253 6.00 20.88 -31.79
CA THR A 253 7.38 21.21 -32.12
C THR A 253 7.40 22.15 -33.32
N VAL A 254 8.00 23.33 -33.15
CA VAL A 254 8.30 24.22 -34.28
C VAL A 254 9.38 23.54 -35.10
N ALA A 255 9.01 22.94 -36.22
CA ALA A 255 9.98 22.39 -37.15
C ALA A 255 10.94 23.52 -37.58
N PRO A 256 12.28 23.32 -37.51
CA PRO A 256 13.20 24.29 -38.06
C PRO A 256 12.85 24.52 -39.53
N LYS A 257 12.83 25.79 -39.96
CA LYS A 257 12.54 26.14 -41.37
C LYS A 257 13.37 25.25 -42.28
N ALA A 258 12.69 24.46 -43.12
CA ALA A 258 13.34 23.55 -44.05
C ALA A 258 14.37 24.32 -44.89
N ARG A 259 15.65 23.94 -44.77
CA ARG A 259 16.73 24.44 -45.63
C ARG A 259 16.68 23.88 -47.06
N PHE A 260 15.75 22.96 -47.34
CA PHE A 260 15.57 22.36 -48.65
C PHE A 260 14.29 22.87 -49.29
N GLY A 261 14.42 23.63 -50.38
CA GLY A 261 13.28 23.96 -51.25
C GLY A 261 13.24 25.36 -51.86
N GLN A 262 14.14 26.29 -51.51
CA GLN A 262 14.25 27.54 -52.28
C GLN A 262 15.11 27.31 -53.53
N ARG A 263 14.50 26.76 -54.57
CA ARG A 263 15.01 26.93 -55.94
C ARG A 263 14.58 28.33 -56.40
N SER A 264 15.57 29.21 -56.52
CA SER A 264 15.54 30.46 -57.28
C SER A 264 15.25 30.22 -58.75
#